data_AF-D4C694-F1
#
_entry.id   AF-D4C694-F1
#
_cell.length_a   1.000
_cell.length_b   1.000
_cell.length_c   1.000
_cell.angle_alpha   90.00
_cell.angle_beta   90.00
_cell.angle_gamma   90.00
#
_symmetry.space_group_name_H-M   'P 1'
#
loop_
_entity.id
_entity.type
_entity.pdbx_description
1 polymer ?
#
loop_
_entity_poly.entity_id
_entity_poly.type
_entity_poly.pdbx_seq_one_letter_code
_entity_poly.pdbx_strand_id
1 'polypeptide(L)'
;MEVYRLANIKSAKKRILVAETRAARNKAIRSKVKTVVKKVEAAVAAGDKAAAQAALLVATSEIDKACTKGVYHKNTASRKVSRLSKAVNGMA
;
A
#
# COMPACT_ATOMS: atom_id res chain seq x y z
N MET A 1 18.48 -24.94 14.92
CA MET A 1 19.36 -23.95 15.58
C MET A 1 18.62 -22.62 15.62
N GLU A 2 18.11 -22.24 16.79
CA GLU A 2 17.41 -20.96 17.00
C GLU A 2 18.39 -19.80 16.84
N VAL A 3 18.34 -19.11 15.71
CA VAL A 3 19.11 -17.89 15.49
C VAL A 3 18.39 -16.74 16.20
N TYR A 4 18.51 -16.69 17.53
CA TYR A 4 18.33 -15.44 18.28
C TYR A 4 19.56 -14.57 17.97
N ARG A 5 19.49 -13.68 16.98
CA ARG A 5 20.53 -12.65 16.79
C ARG A 5 20.37 -11.56 17.87
N LEU A 6 20.76 -11.99 19.08
CA LEU A 6 21.09 -11.27 20.30
C LEU A 6 19.99 -10.43 21.00
N ALA A 7 18.77 -10.96 21.12
CA ALA A 7 17.84 -10.52 22.15
C ALA A 7 17.96 -11.40 23.40
N ASN A 8 18.70 -10.92 24.41
CA ASN A 8 18.92 -11.69 25.64
C ASN A 8 17.76 -11.57 26.64
N ILE A 9 16.91 -10.55 26.48
CA ILE A 9 15.74 -10.30 27.34
C ILE A 9 14.49 -10.94 26.71
N LYS A 10 13.65 -11.61 27.51
CA LYS A 10 12.40 -12.26 27.07
C LYS A 10 11.49 -11.32 26.26
N SER A 11 11.38 -10.06 26.69
CA SER A 11 10.60 -9.03 25.99
C SER A 11 11.15 -8.73 24.58
N ALA A 12 12.48 -8.68 24.43
CA ALA A 12 13.14 -8.42 23.15
C ALA A 12 12.94 -9.58 22.16
N LYS A 13 13.05 -10.84 22.61
CA LYS A 13 12.76 -12.03 21.78
C LYS A 13 11.33 -11.99 21.23
N LYS A 14 10.36 -11.67 22.09
CA LYS A 14 8.95 -11.49 21.69
C LYS A 14 8.78 -10.37 20.67
N ARG A 15 9.47 -9.24 20.85
CA ARG A 15 9.38 -8.10 19.93
C ARG A 15 9.89 -8.43 18.54
N ILE A 16 10.94 -9.24 18.40
CA ILE A 16 11.46 -9.69 17.10
C ILE A 16 10.38 -10.48 16.34
N LEU A 17 9.80 -11.50 16.97
CA LEU A 17 8.74 -12.32 16.35
C LEU A 17 7.50 -11.49 15.97
N VAL A 18 7.10 -10.56 16.83
CA VAL A 18 5.98 -9.64 16.55
C VAL A 18 6.32 -8.65 15.43
N ALA A 19 7.57 -8.19 15.34
CA ALA A 19 8.01 -7.30 14.29
C ALA A 19 8.03 -7.99 12.92
N GLU A 20 8.53 -9.23 12.85
CA GLU A 20 8.57 -10.03 11.62
C GLU A 20 7.17 -10.29 11.06
N THR A 21 6.24 -10.72 11.91
CA THR A 21 4.84 -10.97 11.50
C THR A 21 4.14 -9.71 11.01
N ARG A 22 4.37 -8.57 11.69
CA ARG A 22 3.85 -7.26 11.26
C ARG A 22 4.50 -6.79 9.95
N ALA A 23 5.82 -6.99 9.80
CA ALA A 23 6.55 -6.61 8.61
C ALA A 23 6.06 -7.38 7.37
N ALA A 24 5.84 -8.69 7.50
CA ALA A 24 5.29 -9.53 6.43
C ALA A 24 3.90 -9.05 5.97
N ARG A 25 2.99 -8.78 6.92
CA ARG A 25 1.65 -8.23 6.63
C ARG A 25 1.73 -6.88 5.92
N ASN A 26 2.55 -5.98 6.43
CA ASN A 26 2.71 -4.64 5.88
C ASN A 26 3.34 -4.69 4.48
N LYS A 27 4.28 -5.60 4.23
CA LYS A 27 4.89 -5.82 2.92
C LYS A 27 3.84 -6.24 1.88
N ALA A 28 2.96 -7.19 2.22
CA ALA A 28 1.89 -7.64 1.33
C ALA A 28 0.93 -6.49 0.96
N ILE A 29 0.47 -5.72 1.96
CA ILE A 29 -0.45 -4.58 1.74
C ILE A 29 0.21 -3.49 0.90
N ARG A 30 1.47 -3.12 1.22
CA ARG A 30 2.22 -2.13 0.43
C ARG A 30 2.41 -2.56 -1.01
N SER A 31 2.71 -3.85 -1.24
CA SER A 31 2.88 -4.41 -2.57
C SER A 31 1.57 -4.36 -3.36
N LYS A 32 0.45 -4.74 -2.74
CA LYS A 32 -0.88 -4.65 -3.36
C LYS A 32 -1.22 -3.23 -3.79
N VAL A 33 -1.01 -2.25 -2.90
CA VAL A 33 -1.22 -0.82 -3.21
C VAL A 33 -0.32 -0.36 -4.35
N LYS A 34 0.95 -0.78 -4.38
CA LYS A 34 1.87 -0.46 -5.50
C LYS A 34 1.38 -1.05 -6.82
N THR A 35 0.85 -2.26 -6.81
CA THR A 35 0.32 -2.92 -8.02
C THR A 35 -0.91 -2.19 -8.56
N VAL A 36 -1.88 -1.83 -7.71
CA VAL A 36 -3.09 -1.11 -8.20
C VAL A 36 -2.76 0.30 -8.69
N VAL A 37 -1.82 1.00 -8.04
CA VAL A 37 -1.31 2.31 -8.52
C VAL A 37 -0.71 2.16 -9.92
N LYS A 38 0.15 1.16 -10.13
CA LYS A 38 0.73 0.89 -11.46
C LYS A 38 -0.32 0.57 -12.52
N LYS A 39 -1.41 -0.11 -12.17
CA LYS A 39 -2.51 -0.38 -13.11
C LYS A 39 -3.20 0.91 -13.56
N VAL A 40 -3.42 1.85 -12.65
CA VAL A 40 -3.96 3.18 -12.99
C VAL A 40 -2.99 3.93 -13.90
N GLU A 41 -1.71 3.98 -13.54
CA GLU A 41 -0.68 4.65 -14.35
C GLU A 41 -0.56 4.04 -15.75
N ALA A 42 -0.65 2.71 -15.88
CA ALA A 42 -0.65 2.03 -17.17
C ALA A 42 -1.90 2.35 -18.01
N ALA A 43 -3.09 2.37 -17.39
CA ALA A 43 -4.33 2.75 -18.08
C ALA A 43 -4.29 4.21 -18.54
N VAL A 44 -3.69 5.10 -17.74
CA VAL A 44 -3.47 6.50 -18.09
C VAL A 44 -2.53 6.63 -19.28
N ALA A 45 -1.41 5.89 -19.28
CA ALA A 45 -0.46 5.88 -20.40
C ALA A 45 -1.06 5.30 -21.69
N ALA A 46 -2.01 4.37 -21.58
CA ALA A 46 -2.73 3.79 -22.71
C ALA A 46 -3.85 4.69 -23.27
N GLY A 47 -4.23 5.77 -22.57
CA GLY A 47 -5.28 6.70 -23.00
C GLY A 47 -6.72 6.17 -22.86
N ASP A 48 -6.93 5.04 -22.18
CA ASP A 48 -8.27 4.48 -21.96
C ASP A 48 -8.93 5.09 -20.72
N LYS A 49 -9.83 6.05 -20.96
CA LYS A 49 -10.57 6.77 -19.92
C LYS A 49 -11.46 5.85 -19.08
N ALA A 50 -12.13 4.88 -19.69
CA ALA A 50 -13.05 4.00 -18.99
C ALA A 50 -12.30 3.03 -18.08
N ALA A 51 -11.21 2.43 -18.59
CA ALA A 51 -10.36 1.56 -17.80
C ALA A 51 -9.65 2.31 -16.67
N ALA A 52 -9.22 3.55 -16.90
CA ALA A 52 -8.58 4.37 -15.87
C ALA A 52 -9.53 4.74 -14.72
N GLN A 53 -10.79 5.07 -15.01
CA GLN A 53 -11.80 5.34 -13.97
C GLN A 53 -12.12 4.10 -13.15
N ALA A 54 -12.29 2.95 -13.80
CA ALA A 54 -12.51 1.67 -13.09
C ALA A 54 -11.30 1.30 -12.21
N ALA A 55 -10.08 1.46 -12.73
CA ALA A 55 -8.86 1.20 -11.97
C ALA A 55 -8.69 2.18 -10.79
N LEU A 56 -9.10 3.44 -10.95
CA LEU A 56 -9.05 4.45 -9.90
C LEU A 56 -9.92 4.06 -8.70
N LEU A 57 -11.15 3.58 -8.93
CA LEU A 57 -12.05 3.10 -7.87
C LEU A 57 -11.46 1.93 -7.07
N VAL A 58 -10.80 0.99 -7.76
CA VAL A 58 -10.12 -0.13 -7.11
C VAL A 58 -8.92 0.37 -6.31
N ALA A 59 -8.15 1.31 -6.87
CA ALA A 59 -6.97 1.86 -6.22
C ALA A 59 -7.32 2.66 -4.95
N THR A 60 -8.38 3.49 -4.99
CA THR A 60 -8.84 4.26 -3.83
C THR A 60 -9.29 3.33 -2.71
N SER A 61 -10.12 2.33 -3.02
CA SER A 61 -10.58 1.33 -2.03
C SER A 61 -9.43 0.60 -1.34
N GLU A 62 -8.40 0.20 -2.09
CA GLU A 62 -7.24 -0.48 -1.52
C GLU A 62 -6.33 0.44 -0.71
N ILE A 63 -6.20 1.71 -1.10
CA ILE A 63 -5.47 2.73 -0.33
C ILE A 63 -6.18 3.00 1.00
N ASP A 64 -7.51 3.12 0.99
CA ASP A 64 -8.29 3.38 2.20
C ASP A 64 -8.26 2.19 3.16
N LYS A 65 -8.41 0.96 2.64
CA LYS A 65 -8.20 -0.26 3.44
C LYS A 65 -6.81 -0.32 4.06
N ALA A 66 -5.78 0.12 3.34
CA ALA A 66 -4.41 0.17 3.87
C ALA A 66 -4.24 1.25 4.94
N CYS A 67 -5.00 2.35 4.86
CA CYS A 67 -5.08 3.39 5.89
C CYS A 67 -5.78 2.87 7.15
N THR A 68 -6.95 2.24 7.03
CA THR A 68 -7.69 1.65 8.17
C THR A 68 -6.86 0.59 8.89
N LYS A 69 -6.07 -0.20 8.16
CA LYS A 69 -5.14 -1.20 8.73
C LYS A 69 -3.87 -0.58 9.36
N GLY A 70 -3.72 0.74 9.34
CA GLY A 70 -2.58 1.45 9.92
C GLY A 70 -1.27 1.30 9.15
N VAL A 71 -1.31 0.80 7.90
CA VAL A 71 -0.10 0.64 7.08
C VAL A 71 0.36 1.96 6.48
N TYR A 72 -0.60 2.84 6.17
CA TYR A 72 -0.37 4.22 5.77
C TYR A 72 -1.01 5.19 6.75
N HIS A 73 -0.34 6.31 6.98
CA HIS A 73 -0.94 7.46 7.65
C HIS A 73 -1.98 8.13 6.75
N LYS A 74 -3.01 8.73 7.34
CA LYS A 74 -4.12 9.42 6.64
C LYS A 74 -3.63 10.42 5.57
N ASN A 75 -2.60 11.21 5.90
CA ASN A 75 -2.03 12.18 4.95
C ASN A 75 -1.32 11.51 3.77
N THR A 76 -0.74 10.33 3.96
CA THR A 76 -0.09 9.59 2.87
C THR A 76 -1.12 8.93 1.97
N ALA A 77 -2.21 8.39 2.54
CA ALA A 77 -3.34 7.87 1.78
C ALA A 77 -3.98 8.99 0.93
N SER A 78 -4.33 10.12 1.56
CA SER A 78 -4.91 11.29 0.88
C SER A 78 -4.02 11.83 -0.26
N ARG A 79 -2.70 11.97 -0.02
CA ARG A 79 -1.76 12.37 -1.09
C ARG A 79 -1.74 11.40 -2.28
N LYS A 80 -1.83 10.09 -2.03
CA LYS A 80 -1.85 9.08 -3.10
C LYS A 80 -3.14 9.16 -3.91
N VAL A 81 -4.30 9.24 -3.25
CA VAL A 81 -5.59 9.41 -3.92
C VAL A 81 -5.60 10.68 -4.76
N SER A 82 -5.19 11.82 -4.19
CA SER A 82 -5.16 13.10 -4.91
C SER A 82 -4.28 13.05 -6.16
N ARG A 83 -3.10 12.41 -6.11
CA ARG A 83 -2.22 12.27 -7.28
C ARG A 83 -2.84 11.40 -8.37
N LEU A 84 -3.44 10.27 -8.01
CA LEU A 84 -4.12 9.39 -8.98
C LEU A 84 -5.32 10.08 -9.61
N SER A 85 -6.15 10.74 -8.82
CA SER A 85 -7.31 11.49 -9.33
C SER A 85 -6.88 12.61 -10.28
N LYS A 86 -5.81 13.35 -9.97
CA LYS A 86 -5.26 14.37 -10.88
C LYS A 86 -4.76 13.76 -12.19
N ALA A 87 -4.10 12.61 -12.14
CA ALA A 87 -3.61 11.94 -13.35
C ALA A 87 -4.75 11.48 -14.26
N VAL A 88 -5.81 10.90 -13.68
CA VAL A 88 -6.99 10.45 -14.45
C VAL A 88 -7.80 11.64 -14.98
N ASN A 89 -7.99 12.68 -14.17
CA ASN A 89 -8.72 13.88 -14.58
C ASN A 89 -7.94 14.71 -15.63
N GLY A 90 -6.60 14.66 -15.61
CA GLY A 90 -5.76 15.30 -16.63
C GLY A 90 -5.85 14.67 -18.01
N MET A 91 -6.47 13.49 -18.13
CA MET A 91 -6.82 12.91 -19.43
C MET A 91 -8.13 13.45 -19.99
N ALA A 92 -8.92 14.18 -19.19
CA ALA A 92 -10.21 14.73 -19.61
C ALA A 92 -10.08 15.57 -20.87
#